data_AF-A0A524LES2-F1
#
_entry.id   AF-A0A524LES2-F1
#
_cell.length_a   1.000
_cell.length_b   1.000
_cell.length_c   1.000
_cell.angle_alpha   90.00
_cell.angle_beta   90.00
_cell.angle_gamma   90.00
#
_symmetry.space_group_name_H-M   'P 1'
#
loop_
_entity.id
_entity.type
_entity.pdbx_description
1 polymer ?
#
loop_
_entity_poly.entity_id
_entity_poly.type
_entity_poly.pdbx_seq_one_letter_code
_entity_poly.pdbx_strand_id
1 'polypeptide(L)'
;MIMKRRTFIKSGISITGGLFASAALSTFCSAENGSSLSRIVIAEDPMLHGNSLRPDTDRLSTLLDNAIQTWFQTDSPQEGWKSLVHQGQVVGLKVNCLSGYGSTHPELVDAVCERLQAAGIKAGDIIIWDRLNSDLEDGDFRVRYQNSTIRCFGNDAVGFENDFEIYGSAASLVSKTLTQMCDVVINLPVLRDHGIAGITCALKNMFGAIHNPNKYHLDVGDPYI
;
A
#
# COMPACT_ATOMS: atom_id res chain seq x y z
N MET A 1 4.95 -17.64 5.81
CA MET A 1 4.88 -18.72 4.79
C MET A 1 4.89 -18.11 3.39
N ILE A 2 5.62 -18.69 2.41
CA ILE A 2 5.56 -18.25 1.01
C ILE A 2 4.47 -19.04 0.28
N MET A 3 3.55 -18.35 -0.40
CA MET A 3 2.44 -18.98 -1.13
C MET A 3 2.27 -18.40 -2.54
N LYS A 4 1.53 -19.13 -3.38
CA LYS A 4 1.17 -18.68 -4.73
C LYS A 4 -0.02 -17.72 -4.68
N ARG A 5 0.02 -16.62 -5.46
CA ARG A 5 -1.10 -15.65 -5.55
C ARG A 5 -2.46 -16.27 -5.84
N ARG A 6 -2.54 -17.19 -6.81
CA ARG A 6 -3.80 -17.88 -7.14
C ARG A 6 -4.33 -18.73 -5.98
N THR A 7 -3.44 -19.31 -5.18
CA THR A 7 -3.83 -20.08 -3.99
C THR A 7 -4.33 -19.13 -2.89
N PHE A 8 -3.60 -18.04 -2.63
CA PHE A 8 -3.99 -17.03 -1.65
C PHE A 8 -5.38 -16.44 -1.94
N ILE A 9 -5.65 -16.02 -3.19
CA ILE A 9 -6.96 -15.47 -3.57
C ILE A 9 -8.07 -16.50 -3.36
N LYS A 10 -7.85 -17.77 -3.73
CA LYS A 10 -8.84 -18.84 -3.52
C LYS A 10 -9.10 -19.12 -2.05
N SER A 11 -8.05 -19.12 -1.22
CA SER A 11 -8.18 -19.31 0.23
C SER A 11 -8.86 -18.13 0.92
N GLY A 12 -8.63 -16.90 0.47
CA GLY A 12 -9.29 -15.70 1.00
C GLY A 12 -10.80 -15.66 0.73
N ILE A 13 -11.25 -16.15 -0.43
CA ILE A 13 -12.67 -16.27 -0.79
C ILE A 13 -13.41 -17.27 0.12
N SER A 14 -12.71 -18.28 0.67
CA SER A 14 -13.32 -19.27 1.57
C SER A 14 -13.58 -18.77 3.00
N ILE A 15 -13.04 -17.62 3.41
CA ILE A 15 -13.25 -17.06 4.77
C ILE A 15 -14.45 -16.10 4.81
N THR A 16 -14.93 -15.61 3.67
CA THR A 16 -16.12 -14.75 3.54
C THR A 16 -17.34 -15.44 2.90
N GLY A 17 -17.22 -16.72 2.55
CA GLY A 17 -18.22 -17.48 1.77
C GLY A 17 -19.35 -18.13 2.57
N GLY A 18 -20.01 -17.39 3.46
CA GLY A 18 -21.29 -17.78 4.05
C GLY A 18 -22.44 -17.02 3.39
N LEU A 19 -23.05 -17.64 2.37
CA LEU A 19 -24.19 -17.15 1.56
C LEU A 19 -23.88 -15.98 0.61
N PHE A 20 -23.59 -16.30 -0.65
CA PHE A 20 -24.50 -16.06 -1.78
C PHE A 20 -23.97 -16.84 -2.99
N ALA A 21 -24.62 -17.97 -3.28
CA ALA A 21 -24.45 -18.65 -4.54
C ALA A 21 -25.22 -17.88 -5.62
N SER A 22 -24.53 -17.45 -6.68
CA SER A 22 -24.74 -17.96 -8.05
C SER A 22 -24.36 -16.94 -9.14
N ALA A 23 -23.64 -17.47 -10.14
CA ALA A 23 -23.61 -17.08 -11.55
C ALA A 23 -23.03 -15.70 -11.95
N ALA A 24 -21.73 -15.69 -12.28
CA ALA A 24 -21.23 -15.39 -13.64
C ALA A 24 -19.68 -15.39 -13.64
N LEU A 25 -19.08 -16.57 -13.57
CA LEU A 25 -17.67 -16.75 -13.93
C LEU A 25 -17.60 -16.94 -15.44
N SER A 26 -17.36 -15.88 -16.21
CA SER A 26 -16.89 -16.06 -17.59
C SER A 26 -16.10 -14.85 -18.08
N THR A 27 -14.90 -15.13 -18.56
CA THR A 27 -14.07 -14.28 -19.42
C THR A 27 -13.23 -13.19 -18.73
N PHE A 28 -12.24 -13.62 -17.95
CA PHE A 28 -11.01 -12.82 -17.86
C PHE A 28 -10.19 -13.07 -19.12
N CYS A 29 -10.01 -12.03 -19.94
CA CYS A 29 -9.10 -12.06 -21.07
C CYS A 29 -7.69 -12.46 -20.61
N SER A 30 -7.08 -13.37 -21.36
CA SER A 30 -5.70 -13.82 -21.15
C SER A 30 -4.75 -12.64 -21.37
N ALA A 31 -4.26 -12.06 -20.27
CA ALA A 31 -3.05 -11.26 -20.31
C ALA A 31 -1.84 -12.18 -20.56
N GLU A 32 -0.97 -11.75 -21.47
CA GLU A 32 0.08 -12.53 -22.11
C GLU A 32 1.07 -13.22 -21.15
N ASN A 33 1.59 -14.36 -21.64
CA ASN A 33 2.56 -15.25 -20.99
C ASN A 33 3.91 -14.55 -20.70
N GLY A 34 4.08 -14.05 -19.49
CA GLY A 34 5.38 -13.88 -18.83
C GLY A 34 5.35 -14.63 -17.49
N SER A 35 5.84 -15.88 -17.46
CA SER A 35 5.66 -16.77 -16.31
C SER A 35 6.64 -16.52 -15.15
N SER A 36 6.71 -15.30 -14.61
CA SER A 36 7.21 -15.12 -13.24
C SER A 36 6.05 -15.29 -12.27
N LEU A 37 6.03 -16.40 -11.54
CA LEU A 37 5.03 -16.66 -10.49
C LEU A 37 5.06 -15.52 -9.47
N SER A 38 3.92 -14.85 -9.22
CA SER A 38 3.85 -13.83 -8.15
C SER A 38 4.06 -14.50 -6.78
N ARG A 39 5.08 -14.05 -6.05
CA ARG A 39 5.39 -14.46 -4.67
C ARG A 39 4.46 -13.75 -3.70
N ILE A 40 4.01 -14.43 -2.66
CA ILE A 40 3.28 -13.86 -1.51
C ILE A 40 3.93 -14.35 -0.24
N VAL A 41 4.12 -13.46 0.73
CA VAL A 41 4.46 -13.82 2.10
C VAL A 41 3.26 -13.49 2.99
N ILE A 42 2.81 -14.49 3.75
CA ILE A 42 1.83 -14.32 4.81
C ILE A 42 2.58 -14.36 6.14
N ALA A 43 2.33 -13.34 6.96
CA ALA A 43 2.83 -13.19 8.31
C ALA A 43 1.62 -12.97 9.22
N GLU A 44 1.48 -13.82 10.25
CA GLU A 44 0.35 -13.84 11.16
C GLU A 44 0.85 -13.88 12.59
N ASP A 45 0.22 -13.09 13.46
CA ASP A 45 0.37 -13.17 14.91
C ASP A 45 -1.03 -13.04 15.55
N PRO A 46 -1.62 -14.13 16.07
CA PRO A 46 -2.94 -14.10 16.70
C PRO A 46 -3.06 -13.16 17.90
N MET A 47 -1.93 -12.81 18.52
CA MET A 47 -1.87 -11.93 19.68
C MET A 47 -1.46 -10.50 19.30
N LEU A 48 -1.36 -10.16 18.01
CA LEU A 48 -0.91 -8.85 17.54
C LEU A 48 -1.71 -7.71 18.17
N HIS A 49 -3.03 -7.85 18.25
CA HIS A 49 -3.89 -6.82 18.84
C HIS A 49 -4.18 -7.07 20.33
N GLY A 50 -4.05 -8.31 20.82
CA GLY A 50 -4.49 -8.69 22.17
C GLY A 50 -5.92 -8.23 22.43
N ASN A 51 -6.11 -7.34 23.42
CA ASN A 51 -7.40 -6.71 23.75
C ASN A 51 -7.51 -5.24 23.28
N SER A 52 -6.56 -4.77 22.45
CA SER A 52 -6.47 -3.39 21.96
C SER A 52 -6.96 -3.28 20.51
N LEU A 53 -7.44 -2.09 20.12
CA LEU A 53 -7.72 -1.78 18.72
C LEU A 53 -6.43 -1.49 17.92
N ARG A 54 -5.34 -1.14 18.61
CA ARG A 54 -4.01 -0.93 18.03
C ARG A 54 -3.16 -2.20 18.13
N PRO A 55 -2.31 -2.48 17.14
CA PRO A 55 -1.34 -3.57 17.23
C PRO A 55 -0.30 -3.27 18.32
N ASP A 56 0.18 -4.31 18.99
CA ASP A 56 1.36 -4.28 19.85
C ASP A 56 2.61 -4.03 18.98
N THR A 57 3.38 -2.98 19.31
CA THR A 57 4.47 -2.47 18.47
C THR A 57 5.65 -3.43 18.38
N ASP A 58 5.95 -4.16 19.45
CA ASP A 58 7.09 -5.08 19.50
C ASP A 58 6.79 -6.35 18.69
N ARG A 59 5.55 -6.86 18.84
CA ARG A 59 5.04 -7.96 18.03
C ARG A 59 4.95 -7.58 16.56
N LEU A 60 4.45 -6.39 16.24
CA LEU A 60 4.35 -5.90 14.87
C LEU A 60 5.72 -5.78 14.21
N SER A 61 6.70 -5.22 14.92
CA SER A 61 8.08 -5.10 14.44
C SER A 61 8.69 -6.48 14.16
N THR A 62 8.52 -7.42 15.08
CA THR A 62 8.96 -8.81 14.91
C THR A 62 8.28 -9.48 13.71
N LEU A 63 6.98 -9.26 13.55
CA LEU A 63 6.18 -9.82 12.46
C LEU A 63 6.63 -9.27 11.10
N LEU A 64 6.89 -7.96 11.03
CA LEU A 64 7.41 -7.28 9.84
C LEU A 64 8.80 -7.80 9.47
N ASP A 65 9.71 -7.88 10.44
CA ASP A 65 11.08 -8.35 10.22
C ASP A 65 11.09 -9.80 9.69
N ASN A 66 10.29 -10.69 10.30
CA ASN A 66 10.11 -12.07 9.84
C ASN A 66 9.53 -12.13 8.40
N ALA A 67 8.59 -11.24 8.06
CA ALA A 67 8.00 -11.17 6.74
C ALA A 67 9.04 -10.76 5.68
N ILE A 68 9.86 -9.75 5.99
CA ILE A 68 10.94 -9.26 5.11
C ILE A 68 12.01 -10.32 4.92
N GLN A 69 12.48 -10.96 6.00
CA GLN A 69 13.42 -12.08 5.94
C GLN A 69 12.89 -13.23 5.06
N THR A 70 11.61 -13.59 5.25
CA THR A 70 10.95 -14.62 4.45
C THR A 70 10.84 -14.21 2.98
N TRP A 71 10.55 -12.93 2.69
CA TRP A 71 10.43 -12.44 1.32
C TRP A 71 11.78 -12.41 0.59
N PHE A 72 12.85 -11.98 1.26
CA PHE A 72 14.18 -11.86 0.66
C PHE A 72 15.05 -13.11 0.82
N GLN A 73 14.58 -14.12 1.56
CA GLN A 73 15.37 -15.33 1.87
C GLN A 73 16.72 -14.97 2.52
N THR A 74 16.67 -14.10 3.53
CA THR A 74 17.82 -13.69 4.33
C THR A 74 17.52 -13.93 5.81
N ASP A 75 18.56 -14.19 6.59
CA ASP A 75 18.49 -14.29 8.05
C ASP A 75 18.60 -12.92 8.73
N SER A 76 18.72 -11.83 7.97
CA SER A 76 18.81 -10.46 8.48
C SER A 76 17.72 -9.57 7.85
N PRO A 77 16.76 -9.03 8.63
CA PRO A 77 15.75 -8.12 8.07
C PRO A 77 16.42 -6.91 7.42
N GLN A 78 17.55 -6.49 7.98
CA GLN A 78 18.34 -5.36 7.51
C GLN A 78 18.89 -5.55 6.09
N GLU A 79 19.31 -6.77 5.73
CA GLU A 79 19.73 -7.09 4.37
C GLU A 79 18.55 -7.04 3.39
N GLY A 80 17.38 -7.51 3.82
CA GLY A 80 16.15 -7.43 3.05
C GLY A 80 15.78 -5.98 2.72
N TRP A 81 15.79 -5.09 3.71
CA TRP A 81 15.53 -3.66 3.50
C TRP A 81 16.57 -3.00 2.59
N LYS A 82 17.86 -3.31 2.75
CA LYS A 82 18.94 -2.78 1.88
C LYS A 82 18.86 -3.28 0.42
N SER A 83 18.13 -4.36 0.18
CA SER A 83 17.85 -4.84 -1.18
C SER A 83 16.70 -4.08 -1.86
N LEU A 84 15.85 -3.40 -1.09
CA LEU A 84 14.73 -2.59 -1.57
C LEU A 84 15.10 -1.12 -1.79
N VAL A 85 15.95 -0.59 -0.90
CA VAL A 85 16.27 0.84 -0.87
C VAL A 85 17.77 1.07 -0.70
N HIS A 86 18.23 2.21 -1.21
CA HIS A 86 19.62 2.60 -1.23
C HIS A 86 19.80 4.03 -0.68
N GLN A 87 20.94 4.27 -0.02
CA GLN A 87 21.26 5.58 0.52
C GLN A 87 21.22 6.66 -0.57
N GLY A 88 20.59 7.79 -0.25
CA GLY A 88 20.41 8.91 -1.18
C GLY A 88 19.12 8.88 -1.97
N GLN A 89 18.34 7.79 -1.90
CA GLN A 89 16.98 7.73 -2.45
C GLN A 89 15.97 8.39 -1.52
N VAL A 90 14.97 9.02 -2.11
CA VAL A 90 13.73 9.43 -1.44
C VAL A 90 12.71 8.31 -1.54
N VAL A 91 12.23 7.83 -0.38
CA VAL A 91 11.30 6.71 -0.26
C VAL A 91 9.91 7.23 0.13
N GLY A 92 8.94 7.02 -0.76
CA GLY A 92 7.54 7.32 -0.51
C GLY A 92 6.80 6.14 0.12
N LEU A 93 6.10 6.38 1.21
CA LEU A 93 5.18 5.45 1.86
C LEU A 93 3.75 5.84 1.51
N LYS A 94 3.16 5.13 0.54
CA LYS A 94 1.76 5.37 0.14
C LYS A 94 0.82 4.67 1.11
N VAL A 95 0.33 5.41 2.10
CA VAL A 95 -0.65 4.93 3.08
C VAL A 95 -2.07 5.01 2.53
N ASN A 96 -3.04 4.44 3.25
CA ASN A 96 -4.47 4.57 2.97
C ASN A 96 -5.19 5.13 4.18
N CYS A 97 -5.64 6.38 4.09
CA CYS A 97 -6.18 7.12 5.22
C CYS A 97 -7.63 7.59 5.04
N LEU A 98 -8.29 7.18 3.95
CA LEU A 98 -9.67 7.59 3.62
C LEU A 98 -10.75 7.10 4.61
N SER A 99 -10.40 6.28 5.61
CA SER A 99 -11.40 5.59 6.45
C SER A 99 -11.16 5.77 7.95
N GLY A 100 -10.50 6.84 8.37
CA GLY A 100 -10.29 7.17 9.78
C GLY A 100 -9.65 6.01 10.55
N TYR A 101 -10.36 5.43 11.53
CA TYR A 101 -9.88 4.27 12.30
C TYR A 101 -9.61 3.00 11.48
N GLY A 102 -10.12 2.90 10.25
CA GLY A 102 -9.76 1.82 9.33
C GLY A 102 -8.48 2.09 8.54
N SER A 103 -7.76 3.18 8.77
CA SER A 103 -6.59 3.56 7.97
C SER A 103 -5.40 2.63 8.18
N THR A 104 -4.37 2.77 7.34
CA THR A 104 -3.07 2.13 7.58
C THR A 104 -2.60 2.50 8.98
N HIS A 105 -2.29 1.52 9.81
CA HIS A 105 -1.85 1.74 11.19
C HIS A 105 -0.55 2.56 11.23
N PRO A 106 -0.51 3.71 11.93
CA PRO A 106 0.73 4.47 12.16
C PRO A 106 1.86 3.62 12.73
N GLU A 107 1.54 2.65 13.59
CA GLU A 107 2.51 1.73 14.19
C GLU A 107 3.26 0.90 13.15
N LEU A 108 2.58 0.49 12.07
CA LEU A 108 3.22 -0.22 10.96
C LEU A 108 4.12 0.73 10.16
N VAL A 109 3.64 1.95 9.91
CA VAL A 109 4.38 2.96 9.15
C VAL A 109 5.65 3.38 9.90
N ASP A 110 5.56 3.54 11.22
CA ASP A 110 6.69 3.86 12.09
C ASP A 110 7.72 2.72 12.08
N ALA A 111 7.29 1.47 12.21
CA ALA A 111 8.18 0.31 12.09
C ALA A 111 8.90 0.27 10.74
N VAL A 112 8.20 0.56 9.63
CA VAL A 112 8.82 0.67 8.30
C VAL A 112 9.83 1.83 8.26
N CYS A 113 9.47 3.01 8.81
CA CYS A 113 10.36 4.16 8.85
C CYS A 113 11.65 3.89 9.64
N GLU A 114 11.56 3.18 10.77
CA GLU A 114 12.73 2.76 11.54
C GLU A 114 13.66 1.85 10.73
N ARG A 115 13.10 0.87 10.00
CA ARG A 115 13.90 -0.05 9.19
C ARG A 115 14.52 0.63 7.96
N LEU A 116 13.81 1.58 7.35
CA LEU A 116 14.38 2.43 6.29
C LEU A 116 15.54 3.28 6.81
N GLN A 117 15.41 3.87 8.00
CA GLN A 117 16.49 4.63 8.63
C GLN A 117 17.69 3.74 8.98
N ALA A 118 17.45 2.56 9.54
CA ALA A 118 18.51 1.58 9.77
C ALA A 118 19.21 1.21 8.45
N ALA A 119 18.48 1.13 7.33
CA ALA A 119 19.01 0.88 5.98
C ALA A 119 19.80 2.05 5.38
N GLY A 120 19.84 3.20 6.07
CA GLY A 120 20.63 4.36 5.68
C GLY A 120 19.84 5.47 4.98
N ILE A 121 18.51 5.36 4.91
CA ILE A 121 17.64 6.44 4.40
C ILE A 121 17.52 7.52 5.47
N LYS A 122 17.77 8.78 5.11
CA LYS A 122 17.63 9.87 6.08
C LYS A 122 16.16 10.12 6.38
N ALA A 123 15.83 10.53 7.60
CA ALA A 123 14.45 10.85 7.98
C ALA A 123 13.77 11.82 6.98
N GLY A 124 14.46 12.88 6.55
CA GLY A 124 13.96 13.83 5.55
C GLY A 124 13.70 13.25 4.16
N ASP A 125 14.33 12.12 3.84
CA ASP A 125 14.17 11.41 2.57
C ASP A 125 13.04 10.37 2.64
N ILE A 126 12.31 10.28 3.75
CA ILE A 126 11.10 9.46 3.88
C ILE A 126 9.87 10.37 3.80
N ILE A 127 8.94 10.04 2.89
CA ILE A 127 7.69 10.78 2.69
C ILE A 127 6.51 9.84 2.95
N ILE A 128 5.71 10.11 3.97
CA ILE A 128 4.39 9.49 4.14
C ILE A 128 3.38 10.33 3.35
N TRP A 129 2.58 9.70 2.51
CA TRP A 129 1.63 10.47 1.69
C TRP A 129 0.35 9.71 1.36
N ASP A 130 -0.71 10.49 1.20
CA ASP A 130 -1.99 10.05 0.65
C ASP A 130 -2.65 11.22 -0.12
N ARG A 131 -3.94 11.11 -0.42
CA ARG A 131 -4.70 12.07 -1.22
C ARG A 131 -4.80 13.44 -0.56
N LEU A 132 -5.28 13.52 0.69
CA LEU A 132 -5.50 14.76 1.42
C LEU A 132 -4.77 14.78 2.76
N ASN A 133 -4.38 15.97 3.22
CA ASN A 133 -3.94 16.19 4.60
C ASN A 133 -5.01 15.77 5.63
N SER A 134 -6.27 16.08 5.39
CA SER A 134 -7.36 15.72 6.30
C SER A 134 -7.53 14.20 6.42
N ASP A 135 -7.37 13.47 5.30
CA ASP A 135 -7.41 12.00 5.32
C ASP A 135 -6.27 11.48 6.23
N LEU A 136 -5.05 12.01 6.08
CA LEU A 136 -3.89 11.65 6.92
C LEU A 136 -4.15 11.93 8.40
N GLU A 137 -4.68 13.10 8.74
CA GLU A 137 -4.99 13.49 10.12
C GLU A 137 -6.08 12.60 10.74
N ASP A 138 -7.12 12.24 9.98
CA ASP A 138 -8.15 11.29 10.39
C ASP A 138 -7.58 9.87 10.62
N GLY A 139 -6.49 9.54 9.93
CA GLY A 139 -5.70 8.31 10.13
C GLY A 139 -4.65 8.40 11.25
N ASP A 140 -4.70 9.45 12.09
CA ASP A 140 -3.75 9.76 13.16
C ASP A 140 -2.30 10.03 12.70
N PHE A 141 -2.11 10.42 11.44
CA PHE A 141 -0.83 10.92 10.94
C PHE A 141 -0.73 12.42 11.14
N ARG A 142 0.44 12.86 11.61
CA ARG A 142 0.72 14.29 11.77
C ARG A 142 1.41 14.86 10.54
N VAL A 143 0.76 15.81 9.86
CA VAL A 143 1.28 16.51 8.69
C VAL A 143 2.57 17.29 9.04
N ARG A 144 3.61 17.11 8.22
CA ARG A 144 4.94 17.72 8.32
C ARG A 144 5.58 17.87 6.94
N TYR A 145 6.02 19.08 6.60
CA TYR A 145 6.66 19.39 5.31
C TYR A 145 8.19 19.45 5.37
N GLN A 146 8.73 19.74 6.56
CA GLN A 146 10.15 20.01 6.74
C GLN A 146 10.99 18.75 6.55
N ASN A 147 12.11 18.87 5.84
CA ASN A 147 13.05 17.77 5.58
C ASN A 147 14.04 17.51 6.73
N SER A 148 13.89 18.18 7.88
CA SER A 148 14.62 17.88 9.11
C SER A 148 14.13 16.61 9.81
N THR A 149 12.91 16.17 9.48
CA THR A 149 12.23 15.00 10.04
C THR A 149 11.54 14.21 8.93
N ILE A 150 10.97 13.04 9.25
CA ILE A 150 10.06 12.34 8.34
C ILE A 150 8.94 13.27 7.90
N ARG A 151 8.77 13.37 6.58
CA ARG A 151 7.75 14.20 5.94
C ARG A 151 6.44 13.43 5.87
N CYS A 152 5.33 14.14 6.02
CA CYS A 152 3.98 13.60 5.91
C CYS A 152 3.06 14.67 5.33
N PHE A 153 2.46 14.44 4.17
CA PHE A 153 1.54 15.40 3.56
C PHE A 153 0.66 14.76 2.48
N GLY A 154 -0.49 15.37 2.25
CA GLY A 154 -1.39 15.01 1.18
C GLY A 154 -1.01 15.63 -0.17
N ASN A 155 -1.54 15.02 -1.23
CA ASN A 155 -1.39 15.50 -2.60
C ASN A 155 -2.17 16.81 -2.86
N ASP A 156 -3.09 17.19 -1.99
CA ASP A 156 -3.72 18.51 -1.97
C ASP A 156 -2.73 19.64 -1.70
N ALA A 157 -1.65 19.36 -0.95
CA ALA A 157 -0.61 20.35 -0.66
C ALA A 157 0.48 20.45 -1.74
N VAL A 158 0.85 19.32 -2.35
CA VAL A 158 1.92 19.25 -3.37
C VAL A 158 1.39 19.44 -4.79
N GLY A 159 0.14 19.03 -5.02
CA GLY A 159 -0.54 19.08 -6.30
C GLY A 159 -0.23 17.90 -7.23
N PHE A 160 -0.78 18.02 -8.43
CA PHE A 160 -0.65 17.04 -9.51
C PHE A 160 0.17 17.62 -10.66
N GLU A 161 0.58 16.74 -11.57
CA GLU A 161 1.18 17.13 -12.85
C GLU A 161 0.25 18.05 -13.65
N ASN A 162 0.83 18.78 -14.61
CA ASN A 162 0.08 19.72 -15.44
C ASN A 162 -0.59 19.04 -16.64
N ASP A 163 -0.01 17.94 -17.11
CA ASP A 163 -0.46 17.19 -18.27
C ASP A 163 -1.19 15.91 -17.84
N PHE A 164 -2.19 15.52 -18.65
CA PHE A 164 -2.94 14.30 -18.42
C PHE A 164 -2.19 13.08 -18.92
N GLU A 165 -2.13 12.05 -18.08
CA GLU A 165 -1.85 10.70 -18.51
C GLU A 165 -3.16 10.05 -18.97
N ILE A 166 -3.15 9.51 -20.20
CA ILE A 166 -4.32 8.93 -20.85
C ILE A 166 -4.11 7.43 -21.01
N TYR A 167 -5.06 6.65 -20.52
CA TYR A 167 -5.12 5.20 -20.73
C TYR A 167 -6.56 4.81 -21.00
N GLY A 168 -6.80 4.08 -22.11
CA GLY A 168 -8.15 3.75 -22.53
C GLY A 168 -8.99 5.01 -22.79
N SER A 169 -10.14 5.08 -22.12
CA SER A 169 -11.10 6.18 -22.14
C SER A 169 -10.95 7.13 -20.94
N ALA A 170 -10.02 6.86 -20.02
CA ALA A 170 -9.78 7.67 -18.84
C ALA A 170 -8.53 8.55 -18.97
N ALA A 171 -8.58 9.74 -18.35
CA ALA A 171 -7.48 10.69 -18.27
C ALA A 171 -7.29 11.17 -16.83
N SER A 172 -6.06 11.15 -16.34
CA SER A 172 -5.70 11.52 -14.96
C SER A 172 -4.46 12.40 -14.91
N LEU A 173 -4.51 13.47 -14.11
CA LEU A 173 -3.30 14.08 -13.56
C LEU A 173 -2.78 13.19 -12.43
N VAL A 174 -1.47 12.90 -12.47
CA VAL A 174 -0.77 12.06 -11.48
C VAL A 174 -0.11 12.96 -10.43
N SER A 175 -0.06 12.51 -9.17
CA SER A 175 0.52 13.28 -8.07
C SER A 175 2.01 13.54 -8.27
N LYS A 176 2.42 14.80 -8.03
CA LYS A 176 3.84 15.21 -8.02
C LYS A 176 4.65 14.50 -6.94
N THR A 177 4.01 14.08 -5.84
CA THR A 177 4.67 13.26 -4.83
C THR A 177 5.20 11.96 -5.44
N LEU A 178 4.41 11.32 -6.30
CA LEU A 178 4.80 10.08 -6.97
C LEU A 178 5.80 10.31 -8.10
N THR A 179 5.60 11.33 -8.92
CA THR A 179 6.35 11.52 -10.17
C THR A 179 7.62 12.35 -10.02
N GLN A 180 7.67 13.27 -9.06
CA GLN A 180 8.77 14.24 -8.92
C GLN A 180 9.56 14.10 -7.62
N MET A 181 8.99 13.46 -6.59
CA MET A 181 9.60 13.45 -5.26
C MET A 181 10.13 12.10 -4.81
N CYS A 182 9.52 10.99 -5.26
CA CYS A 182 9.91 9.64 -4.81
C CYS A 182 10.77 8.93 -5.85
N ASP A 183 11.89 8.35 -5.42
CA ASP A 183 12.67 7.40 -6.23
C ASP A 183 12.11 5.98 -6.09
N VAL A 184 11.57 5.65 -4.92
CA VAL A 184 10.98 4.35 -4.59
C VAL A 184 9.67 4.57 -3.84
N VAL A 185 8.64 3.78 -4.16
CA VAL A 185 7.37 3.79 -3.43
C VAL A 185 7.07 2.43 -2.82
N ILE A 186 6.84 2.43 -1.51
CA ILE A 186 6.31 1.30 -0.76
C ILE A 186 4.82 1.55 -0.54
N ASN A 187 4.00 0.67 -1.10
CA ASN A 187 2.55 0.76 -1.00
C ASN A 187 2.06 0.02 0.25
N LEU A 188 1.37 0.73 1.15
CA LEU A 188 0.85 0.21 2.42
C LEU A 188 -0.70 0.26 2.42
N PRO A 189 -1.35 -0.59 1.61
CA PRO A 189 -2.81 -0.58 1.46
C PRO A 189 -3.51 -1.19 2.68
N VAL A 190 -4.80 -0.90 2.80
CA VAL A 190 -5.70 -1.62 3.73
C VAL A 190 -6.59 -2.57 2.93
N LEU A 191 -6.74 -3.80 3.43
CA LEU A 191 -7.69 -4.77 2.91
C LEU A 191 -9.08 -4.47 3.46
N ARG A 192 -10.03 -4.19 2.56
CA ARG A 192 -11.44 -3.97 2.88
C ARG A 192 -12.31 -4.51 1.75
N ASP A 193 -13.60 -4.67 2.03
CA ASP A 193 -14.59 -4.77 0.97
C ASP A 193 -14.74 -3.42 0.24
N HIS A 194 -15.16 -3.48 -1.01
CA HIS A 194 -15.53 -2.31 -1.79
C HIS A 194 -16.79 -2.60 -2.58
N GLY A 195 -17.84 -1.80 -2.37
CA GLY A 195 -19.20 -2.08 -2.86
C GLY A 195 -19.33 -2.32 -4.36
N ILE A 196 -18.39 -1.81 -5.18
CA ILE A 196 -18.33 -2.15 -6.60
C ILE A 196 -17.13 -3.03 -6.96
N ALA A 197 -15.96 -2.86 -6.35
CA ALA A 197 -14.72 -3.45 -6.88
C ALA A 197 -14.39 -4.80 -6.22
N GLY A 198 -15.29 -5.30 -5.37
CA GLY A 198 -15.08 -6.47 -4.52
C GLY A 198 -14.21 -6.12 -3.32
N ILE A 199 -12.91 -5.92 -3.52
CA ILE A 199 -11.94 -5.66 -2.44
C ILE A 199 -10.99 -4.50 -2.75
N THR A 200 -10.51 -3.83 -1.70
CA THR A 200 -9.40 -2.88 -1.78
C THR A 200 -8.08 -3.58 -1.49
N CYS A 201 -7.06 -3.28 -2.28
CA CYS A 201 -5.69 -3.80 -2.15
C CYS A 201 -4.69 -2.76 -2.71
N ALA A 202 -3.45 -3.17 -2.97
CA ALA A 202 -2.38 -2.33 -3.48
C ALA A 202 -2.77 -1.44 -4.68
N LEU A 203 -3.37 -2.00 -5.74
CA LEU A 203 -3.72 -1.22 -6.93
C LEU A 203 -4.77 -0.14 -6.63
N LYS A 204 -5.80 -0.48 -5.85
CA LYS A 204 -6.84 0.47 -5.49
C LYS A 204 -6.31 1.57 -4.57
N ASN A 205 -5.28 1.29 -3.78
CA ASN A 205 -4.64 2.32 -2.96
C ASN A 205 -3.99 3.44 -3.80
N MET A 206 -3.63 3.17 -5.05
CA MET A 206 -3.09 4.17 -5.97
C MET A 206 -4.14 5.17 -6.46
N PHE A 207 -5.42 4.99 -6.16
CA PHE A 207 -6.45 5.99 -6.45
C PHE A 207 -6.20 7.31 -5.69
N GLY A 208 -5.48 7.26 -4.57
CA GLY A 208 -5.02 8.47 -3.87
C GLY A 208 -3.93 9.25 -4.61
N ALA A 209 -3.32 8.68 -5.66
CA ALA A 209 -2.26 9.29 -6.45
C ALA A 209 -2.76 10.00 -7.71
N ILE A 210 -4.07 9.97 -7.99
CA ILE A 210 -4.69 10.63 -9.13
C ILE A 210 -5.75 11.61 -8.67
N HIS A 211 -5.96 12.68 -9.44
CA HIS A 211 -6.87 13.76 -9.04
C HIS A 211 -8.38 13.39 -9.12
N ASN A 212 -8.76 12.40 -9.93
CA ASN A 212 -10.14 12.08 -10.27
C ASN A 212 -10.49 10.57 -10.15
N PRO A 213 -10.20 9.92 -9.01
CA PRO A 213 -10.39 8.47 -8.84
C PRO A 213 -11.83 7.99 -9.09
N ASN A 214 -12.82 8.87 -8.91
CA ASN A 214 -14.23 8.58 -9.16
C ASN A 214 -14.53 8.24 -10.64
N LYS A 215 -13.69 8.65 -11.59
CA LYS A 215 -13.85 8.30 -13.01
C LYS A 215 -13.63 6.81 -13.29
N TYR A 216 -12.96 6.12 -12.39
CA TYR A 216 -12.64 4.70 -12.48
C TYR A 216 -13.64 3.81 -11.73
N HIS A 217 -14.87 4.29 -11.52
CA HIS A 217 -15.94 3.53 -10.87
C HIS A 217 -16.98 2.99 -11.88
N LEU A 218 -16.85 3.32 -13.16
CA LEU A 218 -17.64 2.71 -14.23
C LEU A 218 -17.32 1.22 -14.35
N ASP A 219 -18.27 0.45 -14.87
CA ASP A 219 -18.12 -0.98 -15.15
C ASP A 219 -17.47 -1.76 -14.01
N VAL A 220 -17.94 -1.48 -12.78
CA VAL A 220 -17.53 -2.23 -11.58
C VAL A 220 -16.05 -2.00 -11.21
N GLY A 221 -15.46 -0.91 -11.69
CA GLY A 221 -14.05 -0.57 -11.49
C GLY A 221 -13.11 -1.36 -12.38
N ASP A 222 -13.54 -1.67 -13.61
CA ASP A 222 -12.73 -2.34 -14.62
C ASP A 222 -11.42 -1.55 -14.87
N PRO A 223 -10.24 -2.15 -14.66
CA PRO A 223 -8.96 -1.48 -14.85
C PRO A 223 -8.60 -1.19 -16.32
N TYR A 224 -9.42 -1.63 -17.28
CA TYR A 224 -9.20 -1.44 -18.71
C TYR A 224 -10.07 -0.36 -19.35
N ILE A 225 -10.87 0.38 -18.55
CA ILE A 225 -11.63 1.52 -19.04
C ILE A 225 -10.74 2.67 -19.47
#